data_AF-A0A7Z0QKN5-F1
#
_entry.id   AF-A0A7Z0QKN5-F1
#
_cell.length_a   1.000
_cell.length_b   1.000
_cell.length_c   1.000
_cell.angle_alpha   90.00
_cell.angle_beta   90.00
_cell.angle_gamma   90.00
#
_symmetry.space_group_name_H-M   'P 1'
#
loop_
_entity.id
_entity.type
_entity.pdbx_description
1 polymer ?
#
loop_
_entity_poly.entity_id
_entity_poly.type
_entity_poly.pdbx_seq_one_letter_code
_entity_poly.pdbx_strand_id
1 'polypeptide(L)'
;MKHVEEWPYPDSETAARKLIELASSIEPVQDGRIHIEKINAPFLYTLKGSGAEFGAGIEYAVEKGWLELHESGTYVRISRARSPS
;
A
#
# COMPACT_ATOMS: atom_id res chain seq x y z
N MET A 1 -28.78 -14.22 -5.15
CA MET A 1 -27.49 -14.78 -4.69
C MET A 1 -26.55 -13.59 -4.59
N LYS A 2 -26.01 -13.29 -3.40
CA LYS A 2 -25.09 -12.15 -3.24
C LYS A 2 -23.85 -12.46 -4.07
N HIS A 3 -23.56 -11.60 -5.04
CA HIS A 3 -22.33 -11.66 -5.82
C HIS A 3 -21.19 -11.52 -4.79
N VAL A 4 -20.50 -12.62 -4.47
CA VAL A 4 -19.20 -12.50 -3.83
C VAL A 4 -18.32 -12.03 -4.97
N GLU A 5 -18.14 -10.73 -5.10
CA GLU A 5 -17.01 -10.23 -5.86
C GLU A 5 -15.80 -10.86 -5.18
N GLU A 6 -15.07 -11.73 -5.89
CA GLU A 6 -13.82 -12.28 -5.39
C GLU A 6 -12.90 -11.09 -5.10
N TRP A 7 -12.56 -10.91 -3.82
CA TRP A 7 -11.69 -9.84 -3.36
C TRP A 7 -10.36 -10.05 -4.09
N PRO A 8 -9.86 -9.10 -4.89
CA PRO A 8 -8.68 -9.33 -5.72
C PRO A 8 -7.41 -9.58 -4.88
N TYR A 9 -7.42 -9.19 -3.61
CA TYR A 9 -6.30 -9.32 -2.67
C TYR A 9 -6.77 -9.88 -1.32
N PRO A 10 -7.20 -11.16 -1.23
CA PRO A 10 -7.69 -11.73 0.03
C PRO A 10 -6.57 -11.94 1.06
N ASP A 11 -5.32 -11.88 0.61
CA ASP A 11 -4.10 -12.01 1.41
C ASP A 11 -3.43 -10.64 1.57
N SER A 12 -3.17 -10.24 2.82
CA SER A 12 -2.63 -8.93 3.16
C SER A 12 -1.20 -8.73 2.65
N GLU A 13 -0.42 -9.79 2.51
CA GLU A 13 0.91 -9.74 1.92
C GLU A 13 0.86 -9.43 0.42
N THR A 14 -0.11 -10.02 -0.30
CA THR A 14 -0.33 -9.75 -1.72
C THR A 14 -0.76 -8.29 -1.94
N ALA A 15 -1.68 -7.78 -1.11
CA ALA A 15 -2.05 -6.36 -1.11
C ALA A 15 -0.81 -5.48 -0.84
N ALA A 16 -0.04 -5.80 0.21
CA ALA A 16 1.17 -5.06 0.59
C ALA A 16 2.19 -4.99 -0.54
N ARG A 17 2.46 -6.09 -1.26
CA ARG A 17 3.38 -6.08 -2.42
C ARG A 17 2.92 -5.11 -3.51
N LYS A 18 1.62 -5.06 -3.82
CA LYS A 18 1.08 -4.11 -4.79
C LYS A 18 1.17 -2.67 -4.32
N LEU A 19 1.02 -2.42 -3.02
CA LEU A 19 1.25 -1.08 -2.45
C LEU A 19 2.72 -0.65 -2.57
N ILE A 20 3.67 -1.56 -2.36
CA ILE A 20 5.10 -1.29 -2.57
C ILE A 20 5.41 -1.01 -4.05
N GLU A 21 4.84 -1.78 -4.97
CA GLU A 21 5.00 -1.58 -6.41
C GLU A 21 4.51 -0.19 -6.83
N LEU A 22 3.30 0.20 -6.39
CA LEU A 22 2.75 1.53 -6.60
C LEU A 22 3.62 2.63 -5.97
N ALA A 23 4.02 2.46 -4.71
CA ALA A 23 4.88 3.40 -4.00
C ALA A 23 6.22 3.61 -4.72
N SER A 24 6.81 2.55 -5.26
CA SER A 24 8.12 2.58 -5.94
C SER A 24 8.07 3.33 -7.27
N SER A 25 6.87 3.49 -7.86
CA SER A 25 6.65 4.26 -9.09
C SER A 25 6.45 5.76 -8.84
N ILE A 26 6.31 6.19 -7.58
CA ILE A 26 5.99 7.57 -7.22
C ILE A 26 7.27 8.30 -6.81
N GLU A 27 7.56 9.43 -7.47
CA GLU A 27 8.64 10.32 -7.04
C GLU A 27 8.34 10.85 -5.63
N PRO A 28 9.20 10.56 -4.64
CA PRO A 28 8.99 11.05 -3.28
C PRO A 28 9.21 12.57 -3.21
N VAL A 29 8.53 13.20 -2.26
CA VAL A 29 8.84 14.57 -1.86
C VAL A 29 10.03 14.58 -0.88
N GLN A 30 10.22 15.68 -0.16
CA GLN A 30 11.29 15.84 0.82
C GLN A 30 11.37 14.65 1.81
N ASP A 31 12.60 14.24 2.13
CA ASP A 31 12.91 13.16 3.09
C ASP A 31 12.36 11.76 2.68
N GLY A 32 12.14 11.55 1.37
CA GLY A 32 11.69 10.25 0.86
C GLY A 32 10.20 9.97 1.12
N ARG A 33 9.43 10.99 1.49
CA ARG A 33 8.00 10.85 1.82
C ARG A 33 7.15 10.73 0.56
N ILE A 34 6.14 9.87 0.61
CA ILE A 34 5.16 9.66 -0.45
C ILE A 34 3.79 9.94 0.15
N HIS A 35 2.99 10.80 -0.49
CA HIS A 35 1.61 11.01 -0.09
C HIS A 35 0.82 9.71 -0.23
N ILE A 36 0.21 9.24 0.85
CA ILE A 36 -0.47 7.94 0.90
C ILE A 36 -1.64 7.86 -0.11
N GLU A 37 -2.29 9.00 -0.39
CA GLU A 37 -3.36 9.08 -1.39
C GLU A 37 -2.91 8.71 -2.81
N LYS A 38 -1.64 8.98 -3.14
CA LYS A 38 -1.07 8.63 -4.45
C LYS A 38 -0.89 7.11 -4.63
N ILE A 39 -0.92 6.36 -3.53
CA ILE A 39 -0.94 4.89 -3.52
C ILE A 39 -2.38 4.39 -3.43
N ASN A 40 -3.20 5.00 -2.55
CA ASN A 40 -4.58 4.62 -2.33
C ASN A 40 -5.44 4.73 -3.60
N ALA A 41 -5.36 5.85 -4.32
CA ALA A 41 -6.16 6.08 -5.52
C ALA A 41 -5.92 5.01 -6.62
N PRO A 42 -4.68 4.71 -7.06
CA PRO A 42 -4.47 3.65 -8.04
C PRO A 42 -4.80 2.26 -7.50
N PHE A 43 -4.57 1.98 -6.21
CA PHE A 43 -4.97 0.70 -5.62
C PHE A 43 -6.49 0.46 -5.71
N LEU A 44 -7.30 1.44 -5.32
CA LEU A 44 -8.76 1.32 -5.35
C LEU A 44 -9.32 1.36 -6.78
N TYR A 45 -8.88 2.33 -7.58
CA TYR A 45 -9.56 2.62 -8.85
C TYR A 45 -8.95 1.93 -10.06
N THR A 46 -7.64 1.62 -10.02
CA THR A 46 -6.95 0.94 -11.13
C THR A 46 -6.83 -0.56 -10.85
N LEU A 47 -6.33 -0.93 -9.67
CA LEU A 47 -6.16 -2.33 -9.28
C LEU A 47 -7.45 -2.98 -8.73
N LYS A 48 -8.53 -2.20 -8.59
CA LYS A 48 -9.85 -2.65 -8.11
C LYS A 48 -9.82 -3.26 -6.71
N GLY A 49 -8.82 -2.91 -5.90
CA GLY A 49 -8.79 -3.24 -4.48
C GLY A 49 -9.85 -2.45 -3.70
N SER A 50 -10.07 -2.87 -2.46
CA SER A 50 -10.99 -2.26 -1.52
C SER A 50 -10.25 -1.49 -0.42
N GLY A 51 -10.98 -0.62 0.29
CA GLY A 51 -10.41 0.09 1.44
C GLY A 51 -9.94 -0.84 2.56
N ALA A 52 -10.61 -1.98 2.74
CA ALA A 52 -10.22 -2.99 3.73
C ALA A 52 -8.89 -3.66 3.34
N GLU A 53 -8.73 -4.05 2.08
CA GLU A 53 -7.47 -4.62 1.57
C GLU A 53 -6.33 -3.60 1.59
N PHE A 54 -6.61 -2.33 1.30
CA PHE A 54 -5.64 -1.25 1.40
C PHE A 54 -5.12 -1.12 2.84
N GLY A 55 -6.03 -1.06 3.82
CA GLY A 55 -5.67 -1.00 5.24
C GLY A 55 -4.85 -2.19 5.69
N ALA A 56 -5.30 -3.41 5.37
CA ALA A 56 -4.60 -4.65 5.71
C ALA A 56 -3.21 -4.73 5.06
N GLY A 57 -3.07 -4.27 3.82
CA GLY A 57 -1.79 -4.21 3.11
C GLY A 57 -0.81 -3.18 3.71
N ILE A 58 -1.29 -2.00 4.11
CA ILE A 58 -0.46 -1.00 4.80
C ILE A 58 0.02 -1.54 6.14
N GLU A 59 -0.87 -2.13 6.94
CA GLU A 59 -0.53 -2.71 8.25
C GLU A 59 0.53 -3.80 8.10
N TYR A 60 0.32 -4.73 7.16
CA TYR A 60 1.29 -5.79 6.87
C TYR A 60 2.65 -5.21 6.42
N ALA A 61 2.65 -4.23 5.51
CA ALA A 61 3.89 -3.61 5.03
C ALA A 61 4.65 -2.88 6.14
N VAL A 62 3.96 -2.26 7.10
CA VAL A 62 4.57 -1.63 8.27
C VAL A 62 5.13 -2.68 9.23
N GLU A 63 4.39 -3.76 9.50
CA GLU A 63 4.86 -4.86 10.35
C GLU A 63 6.16 -5.49 9.81
N LYS A 64 6.23 -5.72 8.49
CA LYS A 64 7.45 -6.25 7.84
C LYS A 64 8.56 -5.22 7.69
N GLY A 65 8.29 -3.95 8.02
CA GLY A 65 9.22 -2.85 7.87
C GLY A 65 9.54 -2.55 6.41
N TRP A 66 8.60 -2.81 5.50
CA TRP A 66 8.66 -2.44 4.07
C TRP A 66 8.25 -0.98 3.85
N LEU A 67 7.26 -0.52 4.64
CA LEU A 67 6.85 0.87 4.74
C LEU A 67 7.04 1.41 6.15
N GLU A 68 7.32 2.69 6.22
CA GLU A 68 7.18 3.49 7.43
C GLU A 68 5.97 4.40 7.24
N LEU A 69 4.98 4.32 8.15
CA LEU A 69 3.83 5.23 8.16
C LEU A 69 4.14 6.42 9.05
N HIS A 70 4.03 7.64 8.50
CA HIS A 70 4.20 8.86 9.29
C HIS A 70 3.02 9.02 10.27
N GLU A 71 3.27 9.54 11.47
CA GLU A 71 2.26 9.70 12.54
C GLU A 71 0.98 10.45 12.10
N SER A 72 1.12 11.37 11.15
CA SER A 72 0.00 12.11 10.55
C SER A 72 -0.97 11.25 9.73
N GLY A 73 -0.59 10.03 9.39
CA GLY A 73 -1.28 9.17 8.41
C GLY A 73 -1.21 9.63 6.96
N THR A 74 -0.66 10.83 6.67
CA THR A 74 -0.66 11.44 5.33
C THR A 74 0.48 10.93 4.43
N TYR A 75 1.57 10.46 5.03
CA TYR A 75 2.79 10.08 4.32
C TYR A 75 3.23 8.67 4.67
N VAL A 76 3.80 8.00 3.69
CA VAL A 76 4.59 6.77 3.88
C VAL A 76 6.00 6.96 3.32
N ARG A 77 6.93 6.11 3.74
CA ARG A 77 8.27 6.01 3.14
C ARG A 77 8.63 4.55 2.90
N ILE A 78 9.23 4.25 1.75
CA ILE A 78 9.73 2.90 1.47
C ILE A 78 11.01 2.68 2.27
N SER A 79 11.02 1.61 3.06
CA SER A 79 12.21 1.14 3.75
C SER A 79 13.10 0.39 2.76
N ARG A 80 14.20 1.02 2.34
CA ARG A 80 15.17 0.43 1.39
C ARG A 80 15.93 -0.78 1.95
N ALA A 81 15.88 -1.01 3.26
CA ALA A 81 16.58 -2.13 3.89
C ALA A 81 15.80 -3.45 3.83
N ARG A 82 14.47 -3.40 3.65
CA ARG A 82 13.60 -4.59 3.81
C ARG A 82 12.47 -4.68 2.78
N SER A 83 12.35 -3.74 1.85
CA SER A 83 11.30 -3.79 0.83
C SER A 83 11.42 -5.06 -0.03
N PRO A 84 10.30 -5.72 -0.36
CA PRO A 84 10.32 -6.89 -1.21
C PRO A 84 10.76 -6.50 -2.62
N SER A 85 11.59 -7.35 -3.23
CA SER A 85 11.98 -7.30 -4.64
C SER A 85 10.83 -7.65 -5.57
#